data_AF-A0A6G2QBP5-F1
#
_entry.id   AF-A0A6G2QBP5-F1
#
_cell.length_a   1.000
_cell.length_b   1.000
_cell.length_c   1.000
_cell.angle_alpha   90.00
_cell.angle_beta   90.00
_cell.angle_gamma   90.00
#
_symmetry.space_group_name_H-M   'P 1'
#
loop_
_entity.id
_entity.type
_entity.pdbx_description
1 polymer ?
#
loop_
_entity_poly.entity_id
_entity_poly.type
_entity_poly.pdbx_seq_one_letter_code
_entity_poly.pdbx_strand_id
1 'polypeptide(L)'
;MPTAIVTGQPVPGSSLESDLRSLGFDVRMAESTAETETLLAAAPAGDRVAVVDAGFVGHVHALRLGLTDPRFPLAAVSGAVTAQP
;
A
#
# COMPACT_ATOMS: atom_id res chain seq x y z
N MET A 1 11.09 7.04 -2.32
CA MET A 1 9.73 7.44 -1.87
C MET A 1 8.98 6.14 -1.64
N PRO A 2 8.30 5.96 -0.50
CA PRO A 2 7.69 4.67 -0.17
C PRO A 2 6.64 4.29 -1.23
N THR A 3 6.53 3.00 -1.55
CA THR A 3 5.65 2.51 -2.62
C THR A 3 4.41 1.86 -2.02
N ALA A 4 3.22 2.13 -2.54
CA ALA A 4 1.99 1.39 -2.23
C ALA A 4 1.50 0.66 -3.48
N ILE A 5 1.38 -0.66 -3.39
CA ILE A 5 0.86 -1.52 -4.45
C ILE A 5 -0.57 -1.90 -4.10
N VAL A 6 -1.53 -1.42 -4.88
CA VAL A 6 -2.95 -1.74 -4.69
C VAL A 6 -3.28 -2.97 -5.52
N THR A 7 -3.75 -4.02 -4.86
CA THR A 7 -4.03 -5.32 -5.49
C THR A 7 -5.52 -5.54 -5.67
N GLY A 8 -5.89 -6.08 -6.84
CA GLY A 8 -7.28 -6.40 -7.16
C GLY A 8 -7.96 -5.33 -8.02
N GLN A 9 -9.24 -5.54 -8.30
CA GLN A 9 -9.99 -4.67 -9.20
C GLN A 9 -10.32 -3.32 -8.52
N PRO A 10 -10.04 -2.18 -9.17
CA PRO A 10 -10.40 -0.88 -8.63
C PRO A 10 -11.90 -0.79 -8.33
N VAL A 11 -12.25 -0.38 -7.12
CA VAL A 11 -13.65 -0.15 -6.75
C VAL A 11 -14.06 1.26 -7.22
N PRO A 12 -15.09 1.39 -8.09
CA PRO A 12 -15.53 2.69 -8.57
C PRO A 12 -15.90 3.64 -7.43
N GLY A 13 -15.39 4.87 -7.48
CA GLY A 13 -15.63 5.88 -6.44
C GLY A 13 -14.81 5.71 -5.15
N SER A 14 -13.90 4.73 -5.09
CA SER A 14 -12.97 4.58 -3.98
C SER A 14 -12.00 5.77 -3.89
N SER A 15 -11.76 6.26 -2.66
CA SER A 15 -10.76 7.29 -2.37
C SER A 15 -9.35 6.74 -2.16
N LEU A 16 -9.19 5.41 -2.14
CA LEU A 16 -7.99 4.72 -1.67
C LEU A 16 -6.69 5.22 -2.32
N GLU A 17 -6.71 5.39 -3.64
CA GLU A 17 -5.54 5.85 -4.39
C GLU A 17 -5.13 7.28 -3.99
N SER A 18 -6.10 8.17 -3.83
CA SER A 18 -5.86 9.54 -3.39
C SER A 18 -5.40 9.59 -1.93
N ASP A 19 -5.98 8.76 -1.07
CA ASP A 19 -5.61 8.66 0.33
C ASP A 19 -4.16 8.19 0.49
N LEU A 20 -3.75 7.15 -0.24
CA LEU A 20 -2.37 6.66 -0.23
C LEU A 20 -1.37 7.71 -0.75
N ARG A 21 -1.71 8.44 -1.82
CA ARG A 21 -0.86 9.55 -2.29
C ARG A 21 -0.77 10.68 -1.27
N SER A 22 -1.86 11.00 -0.56
CA SER A 22 -1.84 12.00 0.51
C SER A 22 -0.94 11.62 1.68
N LEU A 23 -0.73 10.31 1.89
CA LEU A 23 0.20 9.76 2.87
C LEU A 23 1.65 9.71 2.37
N GLY A 24 1.91 10.12 1.12
CA GLY A 24 3.26 10.21 0.55
C GLY A 24 3.75 8.96 -0.17
N PHE A 25 2.85 8.03 -0.53
CA PHE A 25 3.20 6.85 -1.30
C PHE A 25 3.22 7.12 -2.82
N ASP A 26 4.17 6.48 -3.52
CA ASP A 26 4.06 6.19 -4.96
C ASP A 26 3.07 5.04 -5.15
N VAL A 27 1.92 5.29 -5.76
CA VAL A 27 0.84 4.31 -5.87
C VAL A 27 0.90 3.58 -7.21
N ARG A 28 0.96 2.25 -7.16
CA ARG A 28 0.94 1.36 -8.32
C ARG A 28 -0.21 0.37 -8.20
N MET A 29 -0.85 0.04 -9.31
CA MET A 29 -1.93 -0.95 -9.34
C MET A 29 -1.35 -2.29 -9.80
N ALA A 30 -1.84 -3.39 -9.23
CA ALA A 30 -1.53 -4.73 -9.67
C ALA A 30 -2.83 -5.53 -9.87
N GLU A 31 -3.04 -6.02 -11.08
CA GLU A 31 -4.21 -6.82 -11.44
C GLU A 31 -4.05 -8.29 -11.06
N SER A 32 -2.82 -8.72 -10.74
CA SER A 32 -2.50 -10.10 -10.41
C SER A 32 -1.40 -10.22 -9.35
N THR A 33 -1.31 -11.40 -8.74
CA THR A 33 -0.21 -11.75 -7.82
C THR A 33 1.15 -11.66 -8.50
N ALA A 34 1.28 -12.13 -9.74
CA ALA A 34 2.54 -12.09 -10.49
C ALA A 34 3.01 -10.65 -10.77
N GLU A 35 2.07 -9.76 -11.07
CA GLU A 35 2.37 -8.33 -11.22
C GLU A 35 2.76 -7.70 -9.88
N THR A 36 2.07 -8.07 -8.80
CA THR A 36 2.41 -7.62 -7.44
C THR A 36 3.85 -8.00 -7.08
N GLU A 37 4.25 -9.25 -7.34
CA GLU A 37 5.62 -9.73 -7.12
C GLU A 37 6.64 -8.94 -7.96
N THR A 38 6.32 -8.67 -9.23
CA THR A 38 7.17 -7.88 -10.13
C THR A 38 7.35 -6.45 -9.61
N LEU A 39 6.27 -5.81 -9.15
CA LEU A 39 6.32 -4.46 -8.59
C LEU A 39 7.05 -4.41 -7.25
N LEU A 40 6.90 -5.44 -6.42
CA LEU A 40 7.65 -5.59 -5.16
C LEU A 40 9.16 -5.70 -5.43
N ALA A 41 9.56 -6.53 -6.39
CA ALA A 41 10.96 -6.68 -6.76
C ALA A 41 11.57 -5.42 -7.38
N ALA A 42 10.74 -4.58 -8.03
CA ALA A 42 11.15 -3.30 -8.60
C ALA A 42 11.14 -2.14 -7.59
N ALA A 43 10.65 -2.35 -6.37
CA ALA A 43 10.65 -1.32 -5.34
C ALA A 43 12.09 -1.04 -4.86
N PRO A 44 12.45 0.22 -4.52
CA PRO A 44 13.78 0.52 -4.02
C PRO A 44 14.07 -0.23 -2.71
N ALA A 45 15.19 -0.95 -2.66
CA ALA A 45 15.51 -1.88 -1.57
C ALA A 45 15.68 -1.27 -0.17
N GLY A 46 15.71 0.07 -0.04
CA GLY A 46 15.75 0.76 1.25
C GLY A 46 14.45 1.50 1.60
N ASP A 47 13.47 1.48 0.69
CA ASP A 47 12.21 2.18 0.87
C ASP A 47 11.14 1.24 1.45
N ARG A 48 10.26 1.81 2.25
CA ARG A 48 9.07 1.12 2.75
C ARG A 48 8.14 0.78 1.59
N VAL A 49 7.57 -0.43 1.61
CA VAL A 49 6.56 -0.88 0.67
C VAL A 49 5.28 -1.26 1.42
N ALA A 50 4.14 -0.94 0.84
CA ALA A 50 2.83 -1.35 1.29
C ALA A 50 2.11 -2.14 0.18
N VAL A 51 1.37 -3.17 0.57
CA VAL A 51 0.45 -3.91 -0.30
C VAL A 51 -0.95 -3.74 0.29
N VAL A 52 -1.89 -3.22 -0.51
CA VAL A 52 -3.23 -2.82 -0.06
C VAL A 52 -4.29 -3.41 -0.96
N ASP A 53 -5.30 -4.03 -0.39
CA ASP A 53 -6.44 -4.55 -1.15
C ASP A 53 -7.29 -3.40 -1.72
N ALA A 54 -7.65 -3.47 -3.00
CA ALA A 54 -8.46 -2.45 -3.67
C ALA A 54 -9.86 -2.28 -3.05
N GLY A 55 -10.36 -3.33 -2.38
CA GLY A 55 -11.60 -3.34 -1.61
C GLY A 55 -11.47 -2.80 -0.18
N PHE A 56 -10.32 -2.20 0.18
CA PHE A 56 -10.18 -1.55 1.48
C PHE A 56 -11.20 -0.41 1.65
N VAL A 57 -12.11 -0.59 2.61
CA VAL A 57 -13.18 0.38 2.96
C VAL A 57 -12.93 1.08 4.30
N GLY A 58 -11.76 0.89 4.90
CA GLY A 58 -11.40 1.53 6.17
C GLY A 58 -11.10 3.02 6.02
N HIS A 59 -11.00 3.72 7.14
CA HIS A 59 -10.63 5.13 7.15
C HIS A 59 -9.13 5.33 6.83
N VAL A 60 -8.79 6.42 6.16
CA VAL A 60 -7.39 6.84 5.91
C VAL A 60 -6.54 6.89 7.19
N HIS A 61 -7.15 7.17 8.35
CA HIS A 61 -6.45 7.17 9.63
C HIS A 61 -5.91 5.79 10.02
N ALA A 62 -6.60 4.70 9.62
CA ALA A 62 -6.11 3.34 9.81
C ALA A 62 -4.91 3.06 8.91
N LEU A 63 -4.93 3.52 7.64
CA LEU A 63 -3.79 3.43 6.74
C LEU A 63 -2.60 4.25 7.24
N ARG A 64 -2.84 5.46 7.78
CA ARG A 64 -1.77 6.26 8.39
C ARG A 64 -1.11 5.51 9.54
N LEU A 65 -1.90 5.01 10.49
CA LEU A 65 -1.38 4.30 11.65
C LEU A 65 -0.65 3.01 11.24
N GLY A 66 -1.24 2.23 10.32
CA GLY A 66 -0.71 0.94 9.91
C GLY A 66 0.48 1.01 8.94
N LEU A 67 0.51 2.01 8.05
CA LEU A 67 1.46 2.05 6.93
C LEU A 67 2.59 3.07 7.10
N THR A 68 2.44 4.06 8.00
CA THR A 68 3.40 5.18 8.10
C THR A 68 4.07 5.32 9.47
N ASP A 69 3.71 4.49 10.46
CA ASP A 69 4.33 4.56 11.78
C ASP A 69 5.81 4.14 11.71
N PRO A 70 6.76 5.05 11.98
CA PRO A 70 8.18 4.78 11.82
C PRO A 70 8.73 3.82 12.87
N ARG A 71 7.97 3.53 13.94
CA ARG A 71 8.40 2.65 15.03
C ARG A 71 8.35 1.17 14.64
N PHE A 72 7.56 0.83 13.62
CA PHE A 72 7.32 -0.55 13.22
C PHE A 72 7.83 -0.80 11.80
N PRO A 73 8.85 -1.64 11.61
CA PRO A 73 9.32 -2.00 10.27
C PRO A 73 8.32 -2.90 9.55
N LEU A 74 7.49 -3.67 10.29
CA LEU A 74 6.44 -4.52 9.74
C LEU A 74 5.15 -4.26 10.51
N ALA A 75 4.06 -3.97 9.80
CA ALA A 75 2.76 -3.73 10.39
C ALA A 75 1.64 -4.12 9.42
N ALA A 76 0.46 -4.41 9.98
CA ALA A 76 -0.71 -4.76 9.20
C ALA A 76 -1.98 -4.19 9.84
N VAL A 77 -2.93 -3.84 8.96
CA VAL A 77 -4.34 -3.62 9.29
C VAL A 77 -5.17 -4.53 8.37
N SER A 78 -6.45 -4.72 8.66
CA SER A 78 -7.30 -5.53 7.79
C SER A 78 -7.29 -4.97 6.35
N GLY A 79 -6.82 -5.78 5.40
CA GLY A 79 -6.71 -5.41 3.99
C GLY A 79 -5.46 -4.63 3.60
N ALA A 80 -4.49 -4.40 4.50
CA ALA A 80 -3.24 -3.74 4.14
C ALA A 80 -2.06 -4.22 5.00
N VAL A 81 -0.90 -4.40 4.37
CA VAL A 81 0.36 -4.75 5.03
C VAL A 81 1.47 -3.84 4.55
N THR A 82 2.40 -3.48 5.43
CA THR A 82 3.63 -2.75 5.06
C THR A 82 4.86 -3.41 5.64
N ALA A 83 5.95 -3.34 4.90
CA ALA A 83 7.28 -3.72 5.35
C ALA A 83 8.30 -2.63 4.99
N GLN A 84 9.29 -2.48 5.87
CA GLN A 84 10.51 -1.74 5.64
C GLN A 84 11.68 -2.68 5.99
N PRO A 85 12.67 -2.84 5.08
CA PRO A 85 13.85 -3.64 5.32
C PRO A 85 14.75 -3.07 6.44
#